data_AF-A0A5N7ZIB0-F1
#
_entry.id   AF-A0A5N7ZIB0-F1
#
_cell.length_a   1.000
_cell.length_b   1.000
_cell.length_c   1.000
_cell.angle_alpha   90.00
_cell.angle_beta   90.00
_cell.angle_gamma   90.00
#
_symmetry.space_group_name_H-M   'P 1'
#
loop_
_entity.id
_entity.type
_entity.pdbx_description
1 polymer ?
#
loop_
_entity_poly.entity_id
_entity_poly.type
_entity_poly.pdbx_seq_one_letter_code
_entity_poly.pdbx_strand_id
1 'polypeptide(L)'
;MLGETGQVAKGGIEAANGFKISGFTEHGLNRTIGDFSRAGVKPNAILDALKNPLKINNVVTDQLGRQSQRFIGQFGEVVVNPQTGRIISVNPTSSSKAAKLLKQLGQ
;
A
#
# COMPACT_ATOMS: atom_id res chain seq x y z
N MET A 1 30.54 3.05 -19.28
CA MET A 1 29.33 3.43 -18.51
C MET A 1 29.01 2.28 -17.58
N LEU A 2 29.38 2.45 -16.32
CA LEU A 2 29.22 1.44 -15.28
C LEU A 2 27.72 1.33 -14.96
N GLY A 3 27.14 0.16 -15.20
CA GLY A 3 25.77 -0.14 -14.81
C GLY A 3 25.68 -0.14 -13.29
N GLU A 4 24.85 0.74 -12.75
CA GLU A 4 24.44 0.68 -11.35
C GLU A 4 23.69 -0.65 -11.15
N THR A 5 24.38 -1.59 -10.50
CA THR A 5 23.76 -2.81 -10.00
C THR A 5 22.90 -2.41 -8.83
N GLY A 6 21.61 -2.22 -9.10
CA GLY A 6 20.59 -2.08 -8.06
C GLY A 6 20.73 -3.24 -7.09
N GLN A 7 21.22 -2.92 -5.90
CA GLN A 7 21.42 -3.85 -4.80
C GLN A 7 20.03 -4.43 -4.45
N VAL A 8 19.74 -5.65 -4.90
CA VAL A 8 18.54 -6.36 -4.46
C VAL A 8 18.69 -6.61 -2.96
N ALA A 9 18.01 -5.78 -2.18
CA ALA A 9 17.99 -5.93 -0.74
C ALA A 9 17.51 -7.34 -0.41
N LYS A 10 18.39 -8.15 0.19
CA LYS A 10 18.02 -9.40 0.88
C LYS A 10 17.17 -9.01 2.09
N GLY A 11 15.89 -8.72 1.87
CA GLY A 11 14.95 -8.34 2.91
C GLY A 11 13.56 -8.13 2.32
N GLY A 12 12.53 -8.62 3.02
CA GLY A 12 11.14 -8.38 2.66
C GLY A 12 10.79 -6.89 2.63
N ILE A 13 9.56 -6.56 2.23
CA ILE A 13 9.09 -5.17 2.22
C ILE A 13 8.79 -4.74 3.65
N GLU A 14 9.40 -3.65 4.10
CA GLU A 14 9.05 -2.94 5.35
C GLU A 14 8.36 -1.62 5.00
N ALA A 15 7.17 -1.36 5.56
CA ALA A 15 6.42 -0.13 5.34
C ALA A 15 7.01 1.04 6.14
N ALA A 16 6.61 2.27 5.80
CA ALA A 16 7.11 3.51 6.41
C ALA A 16 6.96 3.61 7.94
N ASN A 17 6.04 2.84 8.52
CA ASN A 17 5.81 2.76 9.97
C ASN A 17 6.47 1.52 10.63
N GLY A 18 7.36 0.81 9.91
CA GLY A 18 8.07 -0.37 10.42
C GLY A 18 7.36 -1.70 10.26
N PHE A 19 6.16 -1.74 9.65
CA PHE A 19 5.46 -3.00 9.42
C PHE A 19 6.17 -3.87 8.39
N LYS A 20 6.46 -5.12 8.75
CA LYS A 20 6.97 -6.13 7.83
C LYS A 20 5.81 -6.70 7.02
N ILE A 21 5.90 -6.58 5.70
CA ILE A 21 4.88 -7.10 4.78
C ILE A 21 5.21 -8.55 4.46
N SER A 22 4.26 -9.43 4.76
CA SER A 22 4.41 -10.88 4.64
C SER A 22 3.77 -11.47 3.37
N GLY A 23 2.97 -10.67 2.65
CA GLY A 23 2.32 -11.08 1.41
C GLY A 23 0.88 -10.56 1.30
N PHE A 24 0.09 -11.18 0.42
CA PHE A 24 -1.31 -10.82 0.16
C PHE A 24 -2.27 -11.87 0.72
N THR A 25 -3.43 -11.47 1.23
CA THR A 25 -4.58 -12.39 1.30
C THR A 25 -5.08 -12.72 -0.11
N GLU A 26 -5.88 -13.78 -0.27
CA GLU A 26 -6.52 -14.08 -1.55
C GLU A 26 -7.35 -12.88 -2.07
N HIS A 27 -8.13 -12.28 -1.17
CA HIS A 27 -8.86 -11.06 -1.48
C HIS A 27 -7.91 -9.94 -1.95
N GLY A 28 -6.80 -9.70 -1.24
CA GLY A 28 -5.81 -8.67 -1.59
C GLY A 28 -5.16 -8.90 -2.95
N LEU A 29 -4.88 -10.15 -3.31
CA LEU A 29 -4.33 -10.50 -4.62
C LEU A 29 -5.35 -10.25 -5.73
N ASN A 30 -6.61 -10.67 -5.54
CA ASN A 30 -7.71 -10.38 -6.46
C ASN A 30 -7.94 -8.86 -6.60
N ARG A 31 -7.75 -8.09 -5.52
CA ARG A 31 -7.74 -6.61 -5.55
C ARG A 31 -6.63 -6.04 -6.42
N THR A 32 -5.46 -6.64 -6.35
CA THR A 32 -4.26 -6.20 -7.08
C THR A 32 -4.39 -6.42 -8.58
N ILE A 33 -4.86 -7.61 -8.99
CA ILE A 33 -5.03 -7.96 -10.41
C ILE A 33 -6.20 -7.16 -11.02
N GLY A 34 -7.28 -7.00 -10.27
CA GLY A 34 -8.52 -6.43 -10.81
C GLY A 34 -9.34 -7.46 -11.58
N ASP A 35 -10.41 -7.00 -12.22
CA ASP A 35 -11.29 -7.79 -13.07
C ASP A 35 -11.91 -6.90 -14.16
N PHE A 36 -12.80 -7.43 -14.99
CA PHE A 36 -13.43 -6.69 -16.09
C PHE A 36 -14.24 -5.46 -15.65
N SER A 37 -14.70 -5.43 -14.40
CA SER A 37 -15.50 -4.33 -13.83
C SER A 37 -14.65 -3.30 -13.06
N ARG A 38 -13.40 -3.62 -12.75
CA ARG A 38 -12.55 -2.78 -11.89
C ARG A 38 -11.07 -2.96 -12.17
N ALA A 39 -10.40 -1.83 -12.39
CA ALA A 39 -8.96 -1.78 -12.52
C ALA A 39 -8.25 -2.31 -11.28
N GLY A 40 -7.19 -3.09 -11.52
CA GLY A 40 -6.20 -3.46 -10.52
C GLY A 40 -5.31 -2.28 -10.13
N VAL A 41 -4.29 -2.55 -9.32
CA VAL A 41 -3.31 -1.56 -8.87
C VAL A 41 -1.93 -2.00 -9.30
N LYS A 42 -1.19 -1.11 -9.97
CA LYS A 42 0.17 -1.40 -10.45
C LYS A 42 1.09 -1.74 -9.25
N PRO A 43 1.99 -2.75 -9.36
CA PRO A 43 2.90 -3.12 -8.28
C PRO A 43 3.71 -1.96 -7.71
N ASN A 44 4.22 -1.06 -8.56
CA ASN A 44 4.98 0.11 -8.11
C ASN A 44 4.12 1.08 -7.26
N ALA A 45 2.82 1.21 -7.54
CA ALA A 45 1.94 2.04 -6.74
C ALA A 45 1.66 1.44 -5.36
N ILE A 46 1.63 0.10 -5.27
CA ILE A 46 1.52 -0.63 -3.98
C ILE A 46 2.81 -0.41 -3.16
N LEU A 47 3.97 -0.60 -3.79
CA LEU A 47 5.26 -0.41 -3.13
C LEU A 47 5.44 1.03 -2.66
N ASP A 48 5.11 2.01 -3.51
CA ASP A 48 5.17 3.44 -3.19
C ASP A 48 4.25 3.79 -2.02
N ALA A 49 2.99 3.33 -2.03
CA ALA A 49 2.07 3.57 -0.91
C ALA A 49 2.60 2.99 0.41
N LEU A 50 3.30 1.86 0.39
CA LEU A 50 3.89 1.26 1.59
C LEU A 50 5.14 2.00 2.07
N LYS A 51 6.00 2.46 1.16
CA LYS A 51 7.31 3.07 1.46
C LYS A 51 7.25 4.59 1.65
N ASN A 52 6.48 5.28 0.84
CA ASN A 52 6.35 6.74 0.80
C ASN A 52 4.86 7.17 0.79
N PRO A 53 4.05 6.76 1.79
CA PRO A 53 2.65 7.14 1.83
C PRO A 53 2.49 8.66 1.93
N LEU A 54 1.54 9.22 1.16
CA LEU A 54 1.02 10.57 1.39
C LEU A 54 0.31 10.67 2.74
N LYS A 55 -0.30 9.57 3.19
CA LYS A 55 -0.93 9.48 4.51
C LYS A 55 -0.97 8.04 5.01
N ILE A 56 -0.69 7.87 6.31
CA ILE A 56 -0.97 6.66 7.06
C ILE A 56 -2.17 6.95 7.96
N ASN A 57 -3.27 6.20 7.79
CA ASN A 57 -4.42 6.33 8.67
C ASN A 57 -4.17 5.59 10.00
N ASN A 58 -4.97 5.91 11.02
CA ASN A 58 -4.98 5.15 12.28
C ASN A 58 -5.34 3.68 12.02
N VAL A 59 -4.87 2.78 12.89
CA VAL A 59 -5.34 1.40 12.94
C VAL A 59 -6.81 1.40 13.33
N VAL A 60 -7.62 0.65 12.58
CA VAL A 60 -9.04 0.44 12.86
C VAL A 60 -9.26 -1.01 13.23
N THR A 61 -10.05 -1.24 14.27
CA THR A 61 -10.52 -2.56 14.71
C THR A 61 -12.01 -2.65 14.40
N ASP A 62 -12.44 -3.72 13.71
CA ASP A 62 -13.87 -3.95 13.45
C ASP A 62 -14.57 -4.62 14.65
N GLN A 63 -15.88 -4.83 14.52
CA GLN A 63 -16.72 -5.45 15.56
C GLN A 63 -16.31 -6.90 15.90
N LEU A 64 -15.54 -7.56 15.03
CA LEU A 64 -15.03 -8.92 15.22
C LEU A 64 -13.60 -8.92 15.76
N GLY A 65 -13.05 -7.76 16.15
CA GLY A 65 -11.70 -7.64 16.68
C GLY A 65 -10.60 -7.65 15.63
N ARG A 66 -10.93 -7.61 14.33
CA ARG A 66 -9.92 -7.66 13.27
C ARG A 66 -9.33 -6.28 13.03
N GLN A 67 -8.01 -6.19 13.02
CA GLN A 67 -7.29 -4.94 12.82
C GLN A 67 -6.89 -4.73 11.36
N SER A 68 -6.92 -3.47 10.94
CA SER A 68 -6.40 -3.04 9.64
C SER A 68 -5.85 -1.62 9.71
N GLN A 69 -4.86 -1.31 8.88
CA GLN A 69 -4.32 0.03 8.71
C GLN A 69 -4.17 0.34 7.22
N ARG A 70 -4.51 1.57 6.84
CA ARG A 70 -4.46 2.03 5.46
C ARG A 70 -3.31 2.98 5.22
N PHE A 71 -2.50 2.66 4.22
CA PHE A 71 -1.47 3.48 3.64
C PHE A 71 -2.01 4.06 2.33
N ILE A 72 -1.90 5.37 2.13
CA ILE A 72 -2.41 6.07 0.95
C ILE A 72 -1.22 6.67 0.22
N GLY A 73 -0.85 6.08 -0.91
CA GLY A 73 0.09 6.66 -1.88
C GLY A 73 -0.62 7.48 -2.94
N GLN A 74 0.15 8.09 -3.84
CA GLN A 74 -0.39 8.96 -4.89
C GLN A 74 -1.27 8.20 -5.90
N PHE A 75 -0.92 6.95 -6.22
CA PHE A 75 -1.60 6.15 -7.25
C PHE A 75 -2.27 4.88 -6.70
N GLY A 76 -2.02 4.53 -5.45
CA GLY A 76 -2.59 3.34 -4.83
C GLY A 76 -2.75 3.49 -3.32
N GLU A 77 -3.73 2.77 -2.78
CA GLU A 77 -3.98 2.62 -1.36
C GLU A 77 -3.79 1.15 -0.98
N VAL A 78 -3.12 0.89 0.13
CA VAL A 78 -2.83 -0.46 0.63
C VAL A 78 -3.38 -0.60 2.03
N VAL A 79 -4.16 -1.65 2.26
CA VAL A 79 -4.71 -1.99 3.59
C VAL A 79 -3.98 -3.21 4.11
N VAL A 80 -3.32 -3.06 5.25
CA VAL A 80 -2.49 -4.10 5.87
C VAL A 80 -3.10 -4.51 7.21
N ASN A 81 -3.09 -5.81 7.52
CA ASN A 81 -3.34 -6.28 8.87
C ASN A 81 -2.05 -6.07 9.71
N PRO A 82 -2.05 -5.23 10.75
CA PRO A 82 -0.84 -4.90 11.51
C PRO A 82 -0.26 -6.09 12.28
N GLN A 83 -1.07 -7.09 12.63
CA GLN A 83 -0.61 -8.27 13.39
C GLN A 83 0.10 -9.28 12.50
N THR A 84 -0.38 -9.48 11.26
CA THR A 84 0.15 -10.51 10.36
C THR A 84 1.05 -9.98 9.26
N GLY A 85 1.05 -8.66 9.02
CA GLY A 85 1.76 -8.05 7.90
C GLY A 85 1.15 -8.34 6.52
N ARG A 86 -0.03 -8.97 6.46
CA ARG A 86 -0.68 -9.31 5.19
C ARG A 86 -1.42 -8.12 4.62
N ILE A 87 -1.28 -7.90 3.32
CA ILE A 87 -2.10 -6.97 2.55
C ILE A 87 -3.50 -7.59 2.40
N ILE A 88 -4.48 -6.95 3.04
CA ILE A 88 -5.88 -7.34 3.01
C ILE A 88 -6.52 -6.89 1.69
N SER A 89 -6.24 -5.67 1.26
CA SER A 89 -6.90 -5.04 0.10
C SER A 89 -6.03 -3.95 -0.50
N VAL A 90 -6.22 -3.68 -1.79
CA VAL A 90 -5.62 -2.54 -2.50
C VAL A 90 -6.67 -1.83 -3.35
N ASN A 91 -6.48 -0.53 -3.56
CA ASN A 91 -7.37 0.31 -4.37
C ASN A 91 -6.57 1.38 -5.13
N PRO A 92 -6.98 1.82 -6.32
CA PRO A 92 -6.45 3.04 -6.92
C PRO A 92 -6.76 4.25 -6.04
N THR A 93 -5.81 5.18 -5.90
CA THR A 93 -6.08 6.49 -5.28
C THR A 93 -6.70 7.41 -6.33
N SER A 94 -7.82 8.08 -6.01
CA SER A 94 -8.37 9.07 -6.93
C SER A 94 -7.46 10.29 -7.06
N SER A 95 -7.42 10.90 -8.25
CA SER A 95 -6.63 12.11 -8.51
C SER A 95 -6.99 13.26 -7.56
N SER A 96 -8.28 13.44 -7.26
CA SER A 96 -8.75 14.46 -6.31
C SER A 96 -8.24 14.24 -4.89
N LYS A 97 -8.20 12.98 -4.42
CA LYS A 97 -7.70 12.63 -3.09
C LYS A 97 -6.18 12.81 -3.02
N ALA A 98 -5.46 12.35 -4.04
CA ALA A 98 -4.02 12.54 -4.15
C ALA A 98 -3.65 14.02 -4.14
N ALA A 99 -4.27 14.84 -5.00
CA ALA A 99 -4.03 16.28 -5.07
C ALA A 99 -4.30 16.99 -3.73
N LYS A 100 -5.37 16.60 -3.03
CA LYS A 100 -5.67 17.14 -1.70
C LYS A 100 -4.55 16.83 -0.69
N LEU A 101 -4.05 15.60 -0.67
CA LEU A 101 -3.00 15.18 0.27
C LEU A 101 -1.66 15.82 -0.08
N LEU A 102 -1.29 15.90 -1.37
CA LEU A 102 -0.07 16.57 -1.83
C LEU A 102 -0.07 18.05 -1.41
N LYS A 103 -1.18 18.77 -1.63
CA LYS A 103 -1.34 20.15 -1.18
C LYS A 103 -1.17 20.30 0.34
N GLN A 104 -1.66 19.34 1.13
CA GLN A 104 -1.50 19.34 2.60
C GLN A 104 -0.03 19.10 3.03
N LEU A 105 0.76 18.43 2.18
CA LEU A 105 2.19 18.21 2.38
C LEU A 105 3.06 19.35 1.82
N GLY A 106 2.46 20.35 1.18
CA GLY A 106 3.18 21.46 0.54
C GLY A 106 3.88 21.08 -0.76
N GLN A 107 3.40 20.03 -1.44
CA GLN A 107 3.88 19.56 -2.75
C GLN A 107 3.00 20.06 -3.89
#